data_AF-A0A378IV89-F1
#
_entry.id   AF-A0A378IV89-F1
#
_cell.length_a   1.000
_cell.length_b   1.000
_cell.length_c   1.000
_cell.angle_alpha   90.00
_cell.angle_beta   90.00
_cell.angle_gamma   90.00
#
_symmetry.space_group_name_H-M   'P 1'
#
loop_
_entity.id
_entity.type
_entity.pdbx_description
1 polymer ?
#
loop_
_entity_poly.entity_id
_entity_poly.type
_entity_poly.pdbx_seq_one_letter_code
_entity_poly.pdbx_strand_id
1 'polypeptide(L)' 'MKKLILIFTSLILGSSVYAASVTDMNSKWICTTNASSSDVASEKAADEKLANTQSSASNAFAAAAQN' A
#
# COMPACT_ATOMS: atom_id res chain seq x y z
N MET A 1 -5.63 -19.01 48.04
CA MET A 1 -4.40 -18.61 47.31
C MET A 1 -4.14 -19.41 46.03
N LYS A 2 -4.66 -20.64 45.85
CA LYS A 2 -4.45 -21.44 44.62
C LYS A 2 -5.32 -21.04 43.41
N LYS A 3 -6.41 -20.29 43.63
CA LYS A 3 -7.37 -19.90 42.58
C LYS A 3 -6.99 -18.60 41.84
N LEU A 4 -6.04 -17.82 42.36
CA LEU A 4 -5.63 -16.54 41.78
C LEU A 4 -4.52 -16.68 40.72
N ILE A 5 -3.74 -17.77 40.80
CA ILE A 5 -2.62 -18.03 39.88
C ILE A 5 -3.11 -18.42 38.47
N LEU A 6 -4.31 -19.00 38.35
CA LEU A 6 -4.86 -19.46 37.07
C LEU A 6 -5.47 -18.36 36.19
N ILE A 7 -5.77 -17.18 36.76
CA ILE A 7 -6.43 -16.08 36.02
C ILE A 7 -5.40 -15.19 35.32
N PHE A 8 -4.19 -15.07 35.87
CA PHE A 8 -3.12 -14.24 35.28
C PHE A 8 -2.43 -14.89 34.09
N THR A 9 -2.50 -16.20 33.92
CA THR A 9 -1.86 -16.93 32.81
C THR A 9 -2.68 -16.95 31.51
N SER A 10 -3.94 -16.48 31.55
CA SER A 10 -4.87 -16.61 30.41
C SER A 10 -4.93 -15.37 29.52
N LEU A 11 -4.18 -14.31 29.83
CA LEU A 11 -4.26 -13.00 29.18
C LEU A 11 -3.08 -12.70 28.24
N ILE A 12 -2.53 -13.72 27.56
CA ILE A 12 -1.43 -13.55 26.58
C ILE A 12 -1.68 -14.37 25.30
N LEU A 13 -2.94 -14.54 24.89
CA LEU A 13 -3.27 -15.10 23.59
C LEU A 13 -3.87 -14.02 22.71
N GLY A 14 -3.08 -13.49 21.78
CA GLY A 14 -3.64 -12.76 20.64
C GLY A 14 -2.85 -11.59 20.06
N SER A 15 -1.52 -11.49 20.24
CA SER A 15 -0.74 -10.64 19.33
C SER A 15 -0.39 -11.46 18.08
N SER A 16 -1.29 -11.48 17.10
CA SER A 16 -0.95 -11.93 15.75
C SER A 16 0.10 -10.96 15.20
N VAL A 17 1.36 -11.38 15.23
CA VAL A 17 2.43 -10.74 14.46
C VAL A 17 2.14 -10.96 12.98
N TYR A 18 1.48 -9.98 12.35
CA TYR A 18 1.53 -9.89 10.90
C TYR A 18 3.00 -9.67 10.54
N ALA A 19 3.68 -10.71 10.04
CA ALA A 19 4.94 -10.50 9.37
C ALA A 19 4.65 -9.52 8.23
N ALA A 20 5.26 -8.33 8.28
CA ALA A 20 5.17 -7.39 7.18
C ALA A 20 5.77 -8.07 5.96
N SER A 21 4.94 -8.65 5.10
CA SER A 21 5.37 -9.09 3.78
C SER A 21 5.85 -7.82 3.09
N VAL A 22 7.14 -7.78 2.71
CA VAL A 22 7.70 -6.65 1.98
C VAL A 22 6.78 -6.40 0.78
N THR A 23 6.32 -5.17 0.60
CA THR A 23 5.50 -4.81 -0.56
C THR A 23 6.29 -5.13 -1.81
N ASP A 24 5.78 -6.06 -2.63
CA ASP A 24 6.44 -6.43 -3.86
C ASP A 24 6.26 -5.32 -4.89
N MET A 25 7.32 -4.53 -5.07
CA MET A 25 7.33 -3.40 -6.01
C MET A 25 7.31 -3.84 -7.48
N ASN A 26 7.56 -5.12 -7.77
CA ASN A 26 7.56 -5.69 -9.11
C ASN A 26 6.20 -6.28 -9.50
N SER A 27 5.27 -6.40 -8.54
CA SER A 27 3.90 -6.82 -8.81
C SER A 27 3.18 -5.84 -9.74
N LYS A 28 2.11 -6.31 -10.38
CA LYS A 28 1.28 -5.51 -11.28
C LYS A 28 0.32 -4.64 -10.47
N TRP A 29 0.71 -3.40 -10.21
CA TRP A 29 -0.07 -2.41 -9.50
C TRP A 29 -0.83 -1.51 -10.48
N ILE A 30 -2.02 -1.09 -10.10
CA ILE A 30 -2.65 0.12 -10.65
C ILE A 30 -2.19 1.28 -9.78
N CYS A 31 -1.63 2.32 -10.40
CA CYS A 31 -1.13 3.48 -9.70
C CYS A 31 -1.93 4.70 -10.12
N THR A 32 -2.16 5.64 -9.19
CA THR A 32 -2.74 6.95 -9.50
C THR A 32 -1.90 8.02 -8.82
N THR A 33 -2.02 9.24 -9.28
CA THR A 33 -1.51 10.46 -8.67
C THR A 33 -2.70 11.33 -8.23
N ASN A 34 -2.41 12.53 -7.69
CA ASN A 34 -3.47 13.50 -7.39
C ASN A 34 -3.80 14.42 -8.59
N ALA A 35 -3.26 14.13 -9.78
CA ALA A 35 -3.36 15.02 -10.93
C ALA A 35 -4.68 14.93 -11.71
N SER A 36 -5.58 14.00 -11.40
CA SER A 36 -6.97 14.00 -11.93
C SER A 36 -7.72 15.31 -11.68
N SER A 37 -7.32 16.07 -10.65
CA SER A 37 -7.86 17.40 -10.34
C SER A 37 -7.07 18.57 -10.94
N SER A 38 -5.94 18.33 -11.60
CA SER A 38 -5.05 19.38 -12.13
C SER A 38 -5.69 20.17 -13.26
N ASP A 39 -5.44 21.48 -13.34
CA ASP A 39 -5.85 22.29 -14.49
C ASP A 39 -4.99 22.05 -15.75
N VAL A 40 -3.88 21.31 -15.61
CA VAL A 40 -2.98 20.98 -16.71
C VAL A 40 -3.42 19.68 -17.38
N ALA A 41 -3.85 19.76 -18.64
CA ALA A 41 -4.41 18.62 -19.37
C ALA A 41 -3.43 17.43 -19.52
N SER A 42 -2.13 17.71 -19.67
CA SER A 42 -1.11 16.65 -19.78
C SER A 42 -0.94 15.87 -18.47
N GLU A 43 -1.08 16.54 -17.32
CA GLU A 43 -0.99 15.87 -16.01
C GLU A 43 -2.20 14.98 -15.76
N LYS A 44 -3.41 15.45 -16.12
CA LYS A 44 -4.64 14.63 -16.09
C LYS A 44 -4.51 13.38 -16.97
N ALA A 45 -4.03 13.55 -18.20
CA ALA A 45 -3.86 12.42 -19.12
C ALA A 45 -2.81 11.41 -18.62
N ALA A 46 -1.74 11.88 -17.99
CA ALA A 46 -0.73 11.02 -17.36
C ALA A 46 -1.34 10.23 -16.19
N ASP A 47 -2.15 10.88 -15.36
CA ASP A 47 -2.88 10.25 -14.26
C ASP A 47 -3.86 9.17 -14.73
N GLU A 48 -4.69 9.50 -15.72
CA GLU A 48 -5.63 8.55 -16.31
C GLU A 48 -4.92 7.35 -16.92
N LYS A 49 -3.76 7.56 -17.56
CA LYS A 49 -2.94 6.48 -18.09
C LYS A 49 -2.44 5.56 -16.97
N LEU A 50 -1.96 6.11 -15.86
CA LEU A 50 -1.53 5.31 -14.70
C LEU A 50 -2.72 4.54 -14.09
N ALA A 51 -3.88 5.19 -13.96
CA ALA A 51 -5.09 4.61 -13.40
C ALA A 51 -5.63 3.41 -14.20
N ASN A 52 -5.35 3.35 -15.49
CA ASN A 52 -5.84 2.31 -16.40
C ASN A 52 -4.74 1.33 -16.86
N THR A 53 -3.50 1.49 -16.40
CA THR A 53 -2.37 0.65 -16.81
C THR A 53 -1.76 -0.07 -15.62
N GLN A 54 -1.83 -1.40 -15.64
CA GLN A 54 -1.09 -2.21 -14.67
C GLN A 54 0.42 -2.13 -14.96
N SER A 55 1.20 -1.76 -13.96
CA SER A 55 2.66 -1.69 -14.07
C SER A 55 3.32 -1.97 -12.73
N SER A 56 4.64 -2.17 -12.74
CA SER A 56 5.39 -2.16 -11.48
C SER A 56 5.32 -0.77 -10.84
N ALA A 57 5.38 -0.73 -9.52
CA ALA A 57 5.38 0.55 -8.80
C ALA A 57 6.61 1.39 -9.21
N SER A 58 7.76 0.75 -9.45
CA SER A 58 8.96 1.43 -9.97
C SER A 58 8.73 2.14 -11.30
N ASN A 59 8.04 1.50 -12.23
CA ASN A 59 7.75 2.08 -13.55
C ASN A 59 6.71 3.20 -13.44
N ALA A 60 5.71 3.07 -12.56
CA ALA A 60 4.75 4.13 -12.32
C ALA A 60 5.43 5.39 -11.74
N PHE A 61 6.34 5.23 -10.78
CA PHE A 61 7.12 6.36 -10.25
C PHE A 61 8.03 7.00 -11.30
N ALA A 62 8.71 6.20 -12.13
CA ALA A 62 9.55 6.71 -13.21
C ALA A 62 8.73 7.48 -14.27
N ALA A 63 7.50 7.04 -14.55
CA ALA A 63 6.58 7.74 -15.46
C ALA A 63 6.06 9.05 -14.84
N ALA A 64 5.75 9.05 -13.55
CA ALA A 64 5.32 10.26 -12.85
C ALA A 64 6.43 11.33 -12.80
N ALA A 65 7.68 10.93 -12.60
CA ALA A 65 8.83 11.83 -12.50
C ALA A 65 9.26 12.50 -13.83
N GLN A 66 8.65 12.12 -14.96
CA GLN A 66 8.94 12.70 -16.28
C GLN A 66 8.07 13.92 -16.62
N ASN A 67 7.14 14.28 -15.73
CA ASN A 67 6.28 15.47 -15.84
C ASN A 67 6.67 16.50 -14.78
#